data_AF-U3AE67-F1
#
_entry.id   AF-U3AE67-F1
#
_cell.length_a   1.000
_cell.length_b   1.000
_cell.length_c   1.000
_cell.angle_alpha   90.00
_cell.angle_beta   90.00
_cell.angle_gamma   90.00
#
_symmetry.space_group_name_H-M   'P 1'
#
loop_
_entity.id
_entity.type
_entity.pdbx_description
1 polymer ?
#
loop_
_entity_poly.entity_id
_entity_poly.type
_entity_poly.pdbx_seq_one_letter_code
_entity_poly.pdbx_strand_id
1 'polypeptide(L)'
;MATQKLAKALKAEGFKVFARRLNPNAPAGKLRKPTLKWIREHLSNKQAGLILRELRGKPTSSWETVLPARPFVTVDREQARAALKKELTRGR
;
A
#
# COMPACT_ATOMS: atom_id res chain seq x y z
N MET A 1 17.23 -0.21 -19.40
CA MET A 1 17.27 -1.69 -19.31
C MET A 1 17.06 -2.13 -17.87
N ALA A 2 16.30 -3.22 -17.67
CA ALA A 2 16.08 -3.82 -16.36
C ALA A 2 17.29 -4.66 -15.90
N THR A 3 17.57 -4.69 -14.60
CA THR A 3 18.64 -5.52 -14.01
C THR A 3 18.32 -7.01 -14.13
N GLN A 4 19.36 -7.85 -14.29
CA GLN A 4 19.21 -9.31 -14.40
C GLN A 4 18.47 -9.94 -13.21
N LYS A 5 18.69 -9.44 -11.98
CA LYS A 5 17.97 -9.89 -10.77
C LYS A 5 16.46 -9.67 -10.89
N LEU A 6 16.04 -8.48 -11.35
CA LEU A 6 14.61 -8.16 -11.57
C LEU A 6 13.99 -9.02 -12.66
N ALA A 7 14.72 -9.24 -13.77
CA ALA A 7 14.24 -10.11 -14.85
C ALA A 7 14.04 -11.57 -14.40
N LYS A 8 14.96 -12.09 -13.58
CA LYS A 8 14.82 -13.43 -12.97
C LYS A 8 13.63 -13.47 -12.02
N ALA A 9 13.46 -12.45 -11.17
CA ALA A 9 12.33 -12.36 -10.24
C ALA A 9 10.99 -12.35 -10.99
N LEU A 10 10.84 -11.48 -12.01
CA LEU A 10 9.62 -11.43 -12.83
C LEU A 10 9.29 -12.78 -13.49
N LYS A 11 10.31 -13.49 -13.99
CA LYS A 11 10.12 -14.81 -14.59
C LYS A 11 9.66 -15.85 -13.55
N ALA A 12 10.18 -15.77 -12.33
CA ALA A 12 9.78 -16.64 -11.21
C ALA A 12 8.33 -16.37 -10.78
N GLU A 13 7.93 -15.10 -10.67
CA GLU A 13 6.53 -14.70 -10.36
C GLU A 13 5.54 -14.94 -11.52
N GLY A 14 5.98 -15.55 -12.62
CA GLY A 14 5.09 -15.94 -13.71
C GLY A 14 4.66 -14.80 -14.64
N PHE A 15 5.45 -13.73 -14.75
CA PHE A 15 5.18 -12.61 -15.66
C PHE A 15 4.93 -13.08 -17.10
N LYS A 16 3.85 -12.57 -17.70
CA LYS A 16 3.43 -12.85 -19.08
C LYS A 16 3.16 -11.54 -19.82
N VAL A 17 3.37 -11.56 -21.12
CA VAL A 17 3.02 -10.48 -22.04
C VAL A 17 2.28 -11.05 -23.24
N PHE A 18 1.55 -10.21 -23.95
CA PHE A 18 0.87 -10.63 -25.18
C PHE A 18 1.89 -11.11 -26.22
N ALA A 19 1.58 -12.21 -26.90
CA ALA A 19 2.46 -12.87 -27.86
C ALA A 19 2.90 -11.92 -28.98
N ARG A 20 2.02 -11.00 -29.41
CA ARG A 20 2.33 -9.96 -30.38
C ARG A 20 3.45 -9.01 -29.99
N ARG A 21 3.69 -8.82 -28.68
CA ARG A 21 4.83 -8.02 -28.19
C ARG A 21 6.18 -8.74 -28.35
N LEU A 22 6.16 -10.06 -28.50
CA LEU A 22 7.38 -10.85 -28.79
C LEU A 22 7.56 -11.07 -30.29
N ASN A 23 6.47 -11.39 -30.99
CA ASN A 23 6.46 -11.65 -32.42
C ASN A 23 5.20 -11.00 -33.02
N PRO A 24 5.33 -9.98 -33.87
CA PRO A 24 4.19 -9.31 -34.50
C PRO A 24 3.23 -10.24 -35.25
N ASN A 25 3.73 -11.35 -35.79
CA ASN A 25 2.95 -12.33 -36.53
C ASN A 25 2.24 -13.36 -35.62
N ALA A 26 2.39 -13.25 -34.31
CA ALA A 26 1.72 -14.15 -33.37
C ALA A 26 0.20 -13.90 -33.31
N PRO A 27 -0.60 -14.95 -33.03
CA PRO A 27 -2.05 -14.81 -32.88
C PRO A 27 -2.40 -13.80 -31.78
N ALA A 28 -3.46 -13.02 -32.05
CA ALA A 28 -3.99 -12.03 -31.10
C ALA A 28 -4.45 -12.71 -29.80
N GLY A 29 -4.41 -11.97 -28.69
CA GLY A 29 -4.98 -12.41 -27.41
C GLY A 29 -4.20 -13.47 -26.64
N LYS A 30 -3.25 -14.20 -27.26
CA LYS A 30 -2.45 -15.20 -26.53
C LYS A 30 -1.39 -14.53 -25.64
N LEU A 31 -1.28 -14.98 -24.39
CA LEU A 31 -0.22 -14.57 -23.45
C LEU A 31 0.95 -15.56 -23.50
N ARG A 32 2.18 -15.05 -23.47
CA ARG A 32 3.41 -15.87 -23.42
C ARG A 32 4.38 -15.34 -22.36
N LYS A 33 5.20 -16.24 -21.81
CA LYS A 33 6.29 -15.89 -20.90
C LYS A 33 7.46 -15.32 -21.73
N PRO A 34 7.89 -14.07 -21.50
CA PRO A 34 9.02 -13.49 -22.22
C PRO A 34 10.37 -14.09 -21.77
N THR A 35 11.38 -13.97 -22.63
CA THR A 35 12.76 -14.37 -22.29
C THR A 35 13.43 -13.35 -21.37
N LEU A 36 14.48 -13.76 -20.66
CA LEU A 36 15.23 -12.84 -19.78
C LEU A 36 15.85 -11.67 -20.57
N LYS A 37 16.33 -11.93 -21.78
CA LYS A 37 16.87 -10.90 -22.69
C LYS A 37 15.80 -9.87 -23.04
N TRP A 38 14.62 -10.34 -23.45
CA TRP A 38 13.49 -9.47 -23.80
C TRP A 38 13.08 -8.57 -22.64
N ILE A 39 12.95 -9.12 -21.42
CA ILE A 39 12.58 -8.34 -20.22
C ILE A 39 13.59 -7.22 -19.95
N ARG A 40 14.89 -7.51 -20.09
CA ARG A 40 15.95 -6.53 -19.86
C ARG A 40 15.91 -5.40 -20.89
N GLU A 41 15.73 -5.73 -22.16
CA GLU A 41 15.72 -4.78 -23.26
C GLU A 41 14.46 -3.90 -23.26
N HIS A 42 13.29 -4.46 -22.93
CA HIS A 42 12.00 -3.80 -23.14
C HIS A 42 11.43 -3.14 -21.87
N LEU A 43 11.96 -3.46 -20.68
CA LEU A 43 11.54 -2.82 -19.43
C LEU A 43 12.64 -1.93 -18.84
N SER A 44 12.22 -0.82 -18.26
CA SER A 44 13.05 -0.05 -17.33
C SER A 44 13.04 -0.69 -15.94
N ASN A 45 14.05 -0.36 -15.11
CA ASN A 45 14.09 -0.81 -13.71
C ASN A 45 12.83 -0.40 -12.92
N LYS A 46 12.32 0.83 -13.16
CA LYS A 46 11.10 1.35 -12.52
C LYS A 46 9.87 0.49 -12.87
N GLN A 47 9.67 0.21 -14.16
CA GLN A 47 8.56 -0.63 -14.64
C GLN A 47 8.66 -2.05 -14.10
N ALA A 48 9.85 -2.67 -14.20
CA ALA A 48 10.06 -4.03 -13.70
C ALA A 48 9.81 -4.15 -12.19
N GLY A 49 10.26 -3.16 -11.41
CA GLY A 49 10.01 -3.11 -9.97
C GLY A 49 8.53 -2.90 -9.62
N LEU A 50 7.83 -2.04 -10.37
CA LEU A 50 6.39 -1.81 -10.18
C LEU A 50 5.58 -3.08 -10.46
N ILE A 51 5.81 -3.72 -11.62
CA ILE A 51 5.15 -4.96 -12.01
C ILE A 51 5.43 -6.05 -10.97
N LEU A 52 6.67 -6.16 -10.48
CA LEU A 52 7.02 -7.17 -9.48
C LEU A 52 6.26 -6.95 -8.16
N ARG A 53 6.06 -5.70 -7.74
CA ARG A 53 5.24 -5.36 -6.57
C ARG A 53 3.77 -5.71 -6.78
N GLU A 54 3.25 -5.44 -7.96
CA GLU A 54 1.87 -5.76 -8.29
C GLU A 54 1.63 -7.28 -8.32
N LEU A 55 2.56 -8.04 -8.91
CA LEU A 55 2.52 -9.51 -8.94
C LEU A 55 2.63 -10.14 -7.55
N ARG A 56 3.46 -9.59 -6.67
CA ARG A 56 3.65 -10.07 -5.29
C ARG A 56 2.54 -9.61 -4.33
N GLY A 57 1.71 -8.67 -4.76
CA GLY A 57 0.77 -7.97 -3.90
C GLY A 57 1.43 -6.93 -2.98
N LYS A 58 0.60 -6.17 -2.26
CA LYS A 58 1.08 -5.21 -1.27
C LYS A 58 1.45 -5.97 0.01
N PRO A 59 2.69 -5.84 0.55
CA PRO A 59 2.89 -6.12 1.97
C PRO A 59 2.18 -5.00 2.75
N THR A 60 0.94 -5.23 3.15
CA THR A 60 0.19 -4.32 4.01
C THR A 60 0.71 -4.48 5.44
N SER A 61 1.80 -3.81 5.76
CA SER A 61 2.08 -3.46 7.15
C SER A 61 1.65 -2.01 7.35
N SER A 62 0.34 -1.82 7.53
CA SER A 62 -0.19 -0.60 8.13
C SER A 62 -0.14 -0.82 9.64
N TRP A 63 0.59 0.03 10.36
CA TRP A 63 0.39 0.11 11.79
C TRP A 63 -0.98 0.77 12.02
N GLU A 64 -1.89 0.03 12.65
CA GLU A 64 -3.22 0.52 12.99
C GLU A 64 -3.19 0.98 14.44
N THR A 65 -3.10 2.29 14.67
CA THR A 65 -3.18 2.84 16.04
C THR A 65 -4.64 3.03 16.41
N VAL A 66 -5.15 2.18 17.29
CA VAL A 66 -6.46 2.38 17.91
C VAL A 66 -6.33 3.54 18.90
N LEU A 67 -6.83 4.71 18.51
CA LEU A 67 -6.93 5.85 19.42
C LEU A 67 -8.04 5.57 20.44
N PRO A 68 -7.77 5.56 21.76
CA PRO A 68 -8.83 5.43 22.74
C PRO A 68 -9.77 6.63 22.63
N ALA A 69 -11.06 6.39 22.81
CA ALA A 69 -12.04 7.47 22.88
C ALA A 69 -11.64 8.43 24.01
N ARG A 70 -11.59 9.73 23.71
CA ARG A 70 -11.26 10.74 24.72
C ARG A 70 -12.31 10.69 25.83
N PRO A 71 -11.91 10.61 27.12
CA PRO A 71 -12.87 10.77 28.19
C PRO A 71 -13.40 12.21 28.10
N PHE A 72 -14.69 12.34 27.78
CA PHE A 72 -15.37 13.62 27.95
C PHE A 72 -15.42 13.88 29.46
N VAL A 73 -14.94 15.06 29.88
CA VAL A 73 -15.12 15.52 31.26
C VAL A 73 -16.60 15.84 31.44
N THR A 74 -17.41 14.82 31.71
CA THR A 74 -18.76 15.03 32.24
C THR A 74 -18.57 15.45 33.69
N VAL A 75 -18.54 16.75 33.96
CA VAL A 75 -18.65 17.24 35.33
C VAL A 75 -20.03 16.79 35.82
N ASP A 76 -20.02 15.88 36.80
CA ASP A 76 -21.26 15.49 37.47
C ASP A 76 -21.94 16.75 38.00
N ARG A 77 -23.26 16.85 37.83
CA ARG A 77 -24.03 18.06 38.16
C ARG A 77 -23.82 18.46 39.63
N GLU A 78 -23.58 17.51 40.51
CA GLU A 78 -23.28 17.76 41.92
C GLU A 78 -21.90 18.40 42.12
N GLN A 79 -20.88 17.92 41.40
CA GLN A 79 -19.52 18.46 41.45
C GLN A 79 -19.47 19.89 40.88
N ALA A 80 -20.23 20.14 39.80
CA ALA A 80 -20.39 21.48 39.24
C ALA A 80 -21.04 22.45 40.24
N ARG A 81 -22.10 21.99 40.93
CA ARG A 81 -22.81 22.79 41.94
C ARG A 81 -21.96 23.07 43.18
N ALA A 82 -21.19 22.08 43.64
CA ALA A 82 -20.28 22.25 44.78
C ALA A 82 -19.17 23.26 44.46
N ALA A 83 -18.57 23.18 43.26
CA ALA A 83 -17.59 24.15 42.81
C ALA A 83 -18.18 25.57 42.71
N LEU A 84 -19.38 25.70 42.13
CA LEU A 84 -20.10 26.98 42.01
C LEU A 84 -20.42 27.58 43.39
N LYS A 85 -20.90 26.75 44.32
CA LYS A 85 -21.22 27.18 45.69
C LYS A 85 -19.98 27.70 46.40
N LYS A 86 -18.84 27.03 46.22
CA LYS A 86 -17.56 27.43 46.81
C LYS A 86 -17.10 28.80 46.29
N GLU A 87 -17.26 29.07 44.99
CA GLU A 87 -16.95 30.37 44.39
C GLU A 87 -17.91 31.47 44.87
N LEU A 88 -19.22 31.19 44.95
CA LEU A 88 -20.21 32.13 45.49
C LEU A 88 -19.97 32.50 46.95
N THR A 89 -19.44 31.58 47.76
CA THR A 89 -19.07 31.86 49.16
C THR A 89 -17.74 32.59 49.30
N ARG A 90 -16.89 32.58 48.27
CA ARG A 90 -15.56 33.22 48.29
C ARG A 90 -15.63 34.71 47.92
N GLY A 91 -16.71 35.13 47.25
CA GLY A 91 -16.97 36.52 46.86
C GLY A 91 -17.88 37.32 47.81
N ARG A 92 -18.12 36.83 49.03
CA ARG A 92 -18.74 37.55 50.14
C ARG A 92 -17.72 37.73 51.26
#